data_AF-A0A671WLU4-F1
#
_entry.id   AF-A0A671WLU4-F1
#
_cell.length_a   1.000
_cell.length_b   1.000
_cell.length_c   1.000
_cell.angle_alpha   90.00
_cell.angle_beta   90.00
_cell.angle_gamma   90.00
#
_symmetry.space_group_name_H-M   'P 1'
#
loop_
_entity.id
_entity.type
_entity.pdbx_description
1 polymer ?
#
loop_
_entity_poly.entity_id
_entity_poly.type
_entity_poly.pdbx_seq_one_letter_code
_entity_poly.pdbx_strand_id
1 'polypeptide(L)'
;MSSPIEQMRTNVGKLLRGIDRYNPENLATLERYVETQARENSYDLEANLAVLKLYQFNPAYFQTQVTSQILLKALTNLPHTDFTLCKCMIDQTHQEERPIRQILYLGNLLETCHFQSFWPSCVSSPSFSSEIFHCLLLF
;
A
#
# COMPACT_ATOMS: atom_id res chain seq x y z
N MET A 1 -6.52 21.39 17.57
CA MET A 1 -7.54 20.60 16.86
C MET A 1 -6.81 19.48 16.15
N SER A 2 -7.14 18.22 16.44
CA SER A 2 -6.47 17.07 15.80
C SER A 2 -6.79 17.04 14.31
N SER A 3 -5.80 16.78 13.46
CA SER A 3 -6.01 16.72 12.01
C SER A 3 -6.99 15.58 11.64
N PRO A 4 -7.68 15.66 10.49
CA PRO A 4 -8.60 14.60 10.06
C PRO A 4 -7.97 13.20 10.10
N ILE A 5 -6.70 13.08 9.73
CA ILE A 5 -5.98 11.81 9.74
C ILE A 5 -5.62 11.29 11.13
N GLU A 6 -5.40 12.17 12.12
CA GLU A 6 -5.18 11.77 13.51
C GLU A 6 -6.45 11.16 14.12
N GLN A 7 -7.62 11.71 13.77
CA GLN A 7 -8.91 11.15 14.18
C GLN A 7 -9.14 9.78 13.54
N MET A 8 -8.86 9.64 12.24
CA MET A 8 -8.96 8.36 11.55
C MET A 8 -7.97 7.33 12.12
N ARG A 9 -6.71 7.72 12.37
CA ARG A 9 -5.71 6.84 13.00
C ARG A 9 -6.18 6.33 14.36
N THR A 10 -6.78 7.19 15.17
CA THR A 10 -7.32 6.78 16.48
C THR A 10 -8.48 5.78 16.33
N ASN A 11 -9.35 5.98 15.34
CA ASN A 11 -10.45 5.07 15.07
C ASN A 11 -9.95 3.71 14.55
N VAL A 12 -9.06 3.74 13.55
CA VAL A 12 -8.42 2.54 12.98
C VAL A 12 -7.67 1.78 14.06
N GLY A 13 -6.92 2.45 14.93
CA GLY A 13 -6.24 1.82 16.06
C GLY A 13 -7.16 1.13 17.07
N LYS A 14 -8.46 1.47 17.11
CA LYS A 14 -9.47 0.70 17.88
C LYS A 14 -9.97 -0.50 17.10
N LEU A 15 -10.23 -0.35 15.79
CA LEU A 15 -10.70 -1.44 14.91
C LEU A 15 -9.67 -2.57 14.77
N LEU A 16 -8.38 -2.22 14.81
CA LEU A 16 -7.29 -3.19 14.72
C LEU A 16 -7.11 -4.01 16.01
N ARG A 17 -7.76 -3.63 17.11
CA ARG A 17 -7.70 -4.35 18.39
C ARG A 17 -8.76 -5.45 18.44
N GLY A 18 -8.37 -6.62 18.94
CA GLY A 18 -9.29 -7.72 19.18
C GLY A 18 -9.73 -8.42 17.89
N ILE A 19 -11.00 -8.78 17.82
CA ILE A 19 -11.57 -9.60 16.73
C ILE A 19 -12.04 -8.76 15.53
N ASP A 20 -12.30 -7.46 15.74
CA ASP A 20 -12.86 -6.56 14.71
C ASP A 20 -11.91 -6.34 13.52
N ARG A 21 -10.61 -6.60 13.71
CA ARG A 21 -9.58 -6.61 12.66
C ARG A 21 -9.86 -7.58 11.51
N TYR A 22 -10.75 -8.55 11.70
CA TYR A 22 -11.13 -9.55 10.71
C TYR A 22 -12.55 -9.34 10.18
N ASN A 23 -13.27 -8.31 10.63
CA ASN A 23 -14.60 -8.02 10.14
C ASN A 23 -14.51 -7.31 8.76
N PRO A 24 -15.02 -7.90 7.67
CA PRO A 24 -15.00 -7.29 6.34
C PRO A 24 -15.81 -5.98 6.27
N GLU A 25 -16.76 -5.73 7.18
CA GLU A 25 -17.48 -4.46 7.24
C GLU A 25 -16.56 -3.26 7.52
N ASN A 26 -15.43 -3.50 8.19
CA ASN A 26 -14.44 -2.46 8.47
C ASN A 26 -13.57 -2.12 7.26
N LEU A 27 -13.59 -2.96 6.21
CA LEU A 27 -12.72 -2.84 5.04
C LEU A 27 -12.89 -1.48 4.35
N ALA A 28 -14.13 -1.03 4.13
CA ALA A 28 -14.39 0.28 3.51
C ALA A 28 -13.79 1.46 4.31
N THR A 29 -13.75 1.36 5.63
CA THR A 29 -13.12 2.38 6.49
C THR A 29 -11.60 2.34 6.37
N LEU A 30 -11.02 1.14 6.31
CA LEU A 30 -9.58 0.94 6.17
C LEU A 30 -9.09 1.36 4.77
N GLU A 31 -9.82 1.04 3.70
CA GLU A 31 -9.52 1.47 2.33
C GLU A 31 -9.49 3.01 2.23
N ARG A 32 -10.51 3.67 2.77
CA ARG A 32 -10.52 5.14 2.85
C ARG A 32 -9.34 5.69 3.65
N TYR A 33 -8.91 4.97 4.69
CA TYR A 33 -7.72 5.36 5.45
C TYR A 33 -6.45 5.25 4.59
N VAL A 34 -6.30 4.20 3.78
CA VAL A 34 -5.19 4.07 2.80
C VAL A 34 -5.18 5.23 1.81
N GLU A 35 -6.32 5.59 1.23
CA GLU A 35 -6.40 6.75 0.32
C GLU A 35 -6.00 8.06 1.01
N THR A 36 -6.35 8.20 2.29
CA THR A 36 -5.98 9.38 3.09
C THR A 36 -4.47 9.38 3.39
N GLN A 37 -3.86 8.21 3.65
CA GLN A 37 -2.41 8.06 3.79
C GLN A 37 -1.65 8.51 2.53
N ALA A 38 -2.17 8.20 1.34
CA ALA A 38 -1.59 8.63 0.07
C ALA A 38 -1.68 10.15 -0.13
N ARG A 39 -2.80 10.76 0.28
CA ARG A 39 -3.05 12.20 0.09
C ARG A 39 -2.31 13.09 1.09
N GLU A 40 -2.29 12.70 2.36
CA GLU A 40 -1.67 13.47 3.44
C GLU A 40 -0.23 13.06 3.74
N ASN A 41 0.36 12.23 2.86
CA ASN A 41 1.69 11.65 3.03
C ASN A 41 1.94 11.04 4.43
N SER A 42 0.95 10.33 4.98
CA SER A 42 1.14 9.56 6.20
C SER A 42 1.34 8.09 5.88
N TYR A 43 1.72 7.31 6.89
CA TYR A 43 1.95 5.88 6.73
C TYR A 43 1.62 5.13 8.02
N ASP A 44 0.91 4.02 7.88
CA ASP A 44 0.53 3.11 8.94
C ASP A 44 0.56 1.66 8.42
N LEU A 45 1.68 0.98 8.69
CA LEU A 45 1.89 -0.39 8.23
C LEU A 45 0.86 -1.37 8.79
N GLU A 46 0.44 -1.20 10.04
CA GLU A 46 -0.49 -2.14 10.70
C GLU A 46 -1.85 -2.11 10.00
N ALA A 47 -2.35 -0.92 9.70
CA ALA A 47 -3.58 -0.74 8.93
C ALA A 47 -3.46 -1.32 7.51
N ASN A 48 -2.33 -1.07 6.83
CA ASN A 48 -2.08 -1.56 5.48
C ASN A 48 -2.06 -3.10 5.43
N LEU A 49 -1.36 -3.74 6.37
CA LEU A 49 -1.33 -5.20 6.47
C LEU A 49 -2.69 -5.78 6.84
N ALA A 50 -3.51 -5.09 7.64
CA ALA A 50 -4.86 -5.51 7.95
C ALA A 50 -5.77 -5.53 6.71
N VAL A 51 -5.68 -4.52 5.84
CA VAL A 51 -6.39 -4.50 4.55
C VAL A 51 -5.98 -5.68 3.68
N LEU A 52 -4.68 -5.90 3.47
CA LEU A 52 -4.20 -7.03 2.66
C LEU A 52 -4.64 -8.38 3.25
N LYS A 53 -4.63 -8.51 4.58
CA LYS A 53 -5.10 -9.72 5.26
C LYS A 53 -6.60 -9.94 5.10
N LEU A 54 -7.41 -8.88 5.12
CA LEU A 54 -8.85 -8.97 4.86
C LEU A 54 -9.14 -9.41 3.43
N TYR A 55 -8.36 -8.92 2.45
CA TYR A 55 -8.46 -9.38 1.07
C TYR A 55 -8.07 -10.86 0.90
N GLN A 56 -7.03 -11.33 1.61
CA GLN A 56 -6.69 -12.76 1.61
C GLN A 56 -7.84 -13.64 2.13
N PHE A 57 -8.51 -13.22 3.21
CA PHE A 57 -9.65 -13.97 3.74
C PHE A 57 -10.91 -13.85 2.88
N ASN A 58 -11.06 -12.74 2.14
CA ASN A 58 -12.24 -12.47 1.34
C ASN A 58 -11.85 -11.99 -0.07
N PRO A 59 -11.45 -12.90 -0.98
CA PRO A 59 -10.97 -12.54 -2.31
C PRO A 59 -11.96 -11.71 -3.14
N ALA A 60 -13.26 -11.84 -2.88
CA ALA A 60 -14.32 -11.08 -3.56
C ALA A 60 -14.24 -9.56 -3.33
N TYR A 61 -13.57 -9.12 -2.26
CA TYR A 61 -13.38 -7.70 -1.96
C TYR A 61 -12.02 -7.17 -2.40
N PHE A 62 -11.18 -7.98 -3.05
CA PHE A 62 -9.83 -7.57 -3.45
C PHE A 62 -9.90 -6.33 -4.36
N GLN A 63 -9.22 -5.25 -3.96
CA GLN A 63 -9.14 -4.03 -4.76
C GLN A 63 -7.72 -3.72 -5.20
N THR A 64 -7.48 -3.90 -6.50
CA THR A 64 -6.18 -3.69 -7.14
C THR A 64 -5.63 -2.28 -6.91
N GLN A 65 -6.48 -1.25 -6.89
CA GLN A 65 -6.06 0.15 -6.68
C GLN A 65 -5.54 0.37 -5.26
N VAL A 66 -6.27 -0.09 -4.25
CA VAL A 66 -5.86 0.04 -2.84
C VAL A 66 -4.58 -0.76 -2.57
N THR A 67 -4.50 -1.99 -3.08
CA THR A 67 -3.27 -2.81 -2.98
C THR A 67 -2.08 -2.13 -3.64
N SER A 68 -2.29 -1.49 -4.80
CA SER A 68 -1.23 -0.73 -5.48
C SER A 68 -0.74 0.44 -4.61
N GLN A 69 -1.65 1.23 -4.03
CA GLN A 69 -1.29 2.33 -3.12
C GLN A 69 -0.51 1.84 -1.90
N ILE A 70 -0.94 0.73 -1.27
CA ILE A 70 -0.23 0.12 -0.14
C ILE A 70 1.21 -0.25 -0.53
N LEU A 71 1.39 -0.91 -1.68
CA LEU A 71 2.72 -1.30 -2.16
C LEU A 71 3.60 -0.08 -2.47
N LEU A 72 3.04 0.95 -3.11
CA LEU A 72 3.77 2.19 -3.40
C LEU A 72 4.20 2.93 -2.13
N LYS A 73 3.31 3.02 -1.13
CA LYS A 73 3.64 3.59 0.18
C LYS A 73 4.66 2.73 0.95
N ALA A 74 4.65 1.42 0.78
CA ALA A 74 5.68 0.56 1.36
C ALA A 74 7.05 0.80 0.69
N LEU A 75 7.09 1.03 -0.63
CA LEU A 75 8.32 1.37 -1.35
C LEU A 75 8.96 2.67 -0.87
N THR A 76 8.15 3.66 -0.49
CA THR A 76 8.70 4.91 0.08
C THR A 76 9.34 4.72 1.44
N ASN A 77 9.12 3.61 2.13
CA ASN A 77 9.72 3.34 3.44
C ASN A 77 10.96 2.44 3.35
N LEU A 78 11.53 2.22 2.17
CA LEU A 78 12.82 1.54 2.07
C LEU A 78 13.90 2.31 2.86
N PRO A 79 14.80 1.63 3.59
CA PRO A 79 15.14 0.20 3.48
C PRO A 79 14.37 -0.74 4.43
N HIS A 80 13.25 -0.32 5.04
CA HIS A 80 12.46 -1.20 5.92
C HIS A 80 11.88 -2.40 5.15
N THR A 81 11.62 -3.50 5.87
CA THR A 81 11.14 -4.78 5.29
C THR A 81 9.65 -4.78 4.92
N ASP A 82 8.97 -3.64 5.12
CA ASP A 82 7.55 -3.42 4.88
C ASP A 82 7.11 -3.86 3.48
N PHE A 83 7.89 -3.54 2.45
CA PHE A 83 7.56 -3.92 1.08
C PHE A 83 7.52 -5.44 0.89
N THR A 84 8.50 -6.14 1.46
CA THR A 84 8.54 -7.60 1.47
C THR A 84 7.36 -8.19 2.25
N LEU A 85 7.00 -7.61 3.39
CA LEU A 85 5.82 -8.04 4.17
C LEU A 85 4.53 -7.89 3.36
N CYS A 86 4.30 -6.72 2.75
CA CYS A 86 3.12 -6.48 1.91
C CYS A 86 3.07 -7.45 0.72
N LYS A 87 4.21 -7.70 0.05
CA LYS A 87 4.30 -8.68 -1.03
C LYS A 87 3.88 -10.08 -0.59
N CYS A 88 4.35 -10.54 0.57
CA CYS A 88 3.97 -11.84 1.13
C CYS A 88 2.47 -11.95 1.50
N MET A 89 1.79 -10.81 1.67
CA MET A 89 0.36 -10.76 1.97
C MET A 89 -0.53 -10.73 0.72
N ILE A 90 0.03 -10.82 -0.48
CA ILE A 90 -0.72 -10.82 -1.74
C ILE A 90 -0.56 -12.18 -2.41
N ASP A 91 -1.66 -12.81 -2.81
CA ASP A 91 -1.63 -14.09 -3.52
C ASP A 91 -0.92 -13.98 -4.87
N GLN A 92 -0.27 -15.07 -5.29
CA GLN A 92 0.55 -15.09 -6.51
C GLN A 92 -0.24 -14.71 -7.76
N THR A 93 -1.52 -15.09 -7.85
CA THR A 93 -2.40 -14.69 -8.96
C THR A 93 -2.50 -13.17 -9.07
N HIS A 94 -2.76 -12.48 -7.96
CA HIS A 94 -2.86 -11.03 -7.92
C HIS A 94 -1.50 -10.34 -8.08
N GLN A 95 -0.39 -10.99 -7.71
CA GLN A 95 0.96 -10.45 -7.96
C GLN A 95 1.30 -10.38 -9.45
N GLU A 96 0.73 -11.26 -10.28
CA GLU A 96 0.95 -11.28 -11.72
C GLU A 96 0.08 -10.27 -12.49
N GLU A 97 -0.98 -9.77 -11.85
CA GLU A 97 -1.91 -8.79 -12.42
C GLU A 97 -1.25 -7.42 -12.61
N ARG A 98 -1.69 -6.72 -13.66
CA ARG A 98 -1.37 -5.31 -13.81
C ARG A 98 -2.34 -4.48 -12.97
N PRO A 99 -1.85 -3.50 -12.20
CA PRO A 99 -0.52 -2.94 -12.34
C PRO A 99 0.43 -3.35 -11.18
N ILE A 100 -0.02 -4.24 -10.27
CA ILE A 100 0.72 -4.79 -9.13
C ILE A 100 2.07 -5.39 -9.55
N ARG A 101 2.09 -6.22 -10.61
CA ARG A 101 3.31 -6.82 -11.15
C ARG A 101 4.40 -5.78 -11.46
N GLN A 102 4.00 -4.63 -12.01
CA GLN A 102 4.94 -3.57 -12.35
C GLN A 102 5.50 -2.92 -11.08
N ILE A 103 4.68 -2.71 -10.05
CA ILE A 103 5.13 -2.19 -8.76
C ILE A 103 6.12 -3.15 -8.10
N LEU A 104 5.84 -4.46 -8.13
CA LEU A 104 6.74 -5.48 -7.61
C LEU A 104 8.08 -5.50 -8.34
N TYR A 105 8.06 -5.32 -9.66
CA TYR A 105 9.28 -5.18 -10.46
C TYR A 105 10.07 -3.92 -10.09
N LEU A 106 9.41 -2.77 -9.98
CA LEU A 106 10.04 -1.51 -9.55
C LEU A 106 10.65 -1.64 -8.16
N GLY A 107 9.94 -2.29 -7.23
CA GLY A 107 10.44 -2.59 -5.89
C GLY A 107 11.70 -3.44 -5.90
N ASN A 108 11.73 -4.49 -6.72
CA ASN A 108 12.93 -5.31 -6.86
C ASN A 108 14.13 -4.53 -7.40
N LEU A 109 13.92 -3.62 -8.36
CA LEU A 109 14.99 -2.74 -8.85
C LEU A 109 15.52 -1.82 -7.75
N LEU A 110 14.66 -1.31 -6.87
CA LEU A 110 15.09 -0.51 -5.72
C LEU A 110 15.83 -1.34 -4.67
N GLU A 111 15.30 -2.52 -4.30
CA GLU A 111 15.94 -3.45 -3.35
C GLU A 111 17.34 -3.89 -3.82
N THR A 112 17.54 -3.99 -5.14
CA THR A 112 18.81 -4.39 -5.76
C THR A 112 19.65 -3.21 -6.26
N CYS A 113 19.26 -1.97 -5.94
CA CYS A 113 19.95 -0.72 -6.31
C CYS A 113 20.14 -0.48 -7.82
N HIS A 114 19.29 -1.06 -8.68
CA HIS A 114 19.32 -0.87 -10.14
C HIS A 114 18.60 0.42 -10.57
N PHE A 115 19.05 1.57 -10.07
CA PHE A 115 18.41 2.87 -10.30
C PHE A 115 18.37 3.29 -11.78
N GLN A 116 19.38 2.91 -12.57
CA GLN A 116 19.43 3.20 -14.00
C GLN A 116 18.26 2.57 -14.78
N SER A 117 17.78 1.41 -14.32
CA SER A 117 16.65 0.70 -14.90
C SER A 117 15.32 1.13 -14.27
N PHE A 118 15.35 1.59 -13.03
CA PHE A 118 14.17 2.04 -12.28
C PHE A 118 13.51 3.27 -12.91
N TRP A 119 14.26 4.36 -13.14
CA TRP A 119 13.68 5.61 -13.63
C TRP A 119 13.00 5.48 -15.00
N PRO A 120 13.61 4.83 -16.02
CA PRO A 120 12.93 4.62 -17.30
C PRO A 120 11.67 3.76 -17.18
N SER A 121 11.71 2.73 -16.34
CA SER A 121 10.55 1.84 -16.09
C SER A 121 9.40 2.56 -15.40
N CYS A 122 9.72 3.49 -14.48
CA CYS A 122 8.76 4.34 -13.80
C CYS A 122 8.09 5.33 -14.77
N VAL A 123 8.89 6.01 -15.61
CA VAL A 123 8.38 6.99 -16.60
C VAL A 123 7.52 6.34 -17.67
N SER A 124 7.83 5.10 -18.05
CA SER A 124 7.08 4.35 -19.06
C SER A 124 5.67 3.94 -18.59
N SER A 125 5.34 4.08 -17.31
CA SER A 125 4.06 3.68 -16.71
C SER A 125 3.30 4.90 -16.15
N PRO A 126 2.61 5.68 -17.01
CA PRO A 126 2.02 6.97 -16.64
C PRO A 126 0.89 6.89 -15.60
N SER A 127 0.25 5.73 -15.43
CA SER A 127 -0.74 5.49 -14.38
C SER A 127 -0.16 5.63 -12.98
N PHE A 128 1.15 5.42 -12.84
CA PHE A 128 1.85 5.49 -11.56
C PHE A 128 2.62 6.77 -11.37
N SER A 129 2.93 7.52 -12.44
CA SER A 129 3.84 8.65 -12.33
C SER A 129 3.30 9.72 -11.38
N SER A 130 2.00 9.99 -11.32
CA SER A 130 1.49 10.97 -10.36
C SER A 130 1.62 10.52 -8.91
N GLU A 131 1.22 9.29 -8.59
CA GLU A 131 1.26 8.76 -7.21
C GLU A 131 2.69 8.45 -6.76
N ILE A 132 3.50 7.81 -7.62
CA ILE A 132 4.89 7.51 -7.35
C ILE A 132 5.71 8.79 -7.23
N PHE A 133 5.55 9.79 -8.12
CA PHE A 133 6.30 11.03 -7.97
C PHE A 133 5.84 11.81 -6.73
N HIS A 134 4.55 11.84 -6.40
CA HIS A 134 4.09 12.48 -5.16
C HIS A 134 4.67 11.79 -3.91
N CYS A 135 4.82 10.46 -3.96
CA CYS A 135 5.37 9.65 -2.88
C CYS A 135 6.92 9.67 -2.82
N LEU A 136 7.62 9.71 -3.95
CA LEU A 136 9.10 9.68 -4.04
C LEU A 136 9.76 11.07 -4.03
N LEU A 137 9.08 12.15 -4.48
CA LEU A 137 9.63 13.52 -4.43
C LEU A 137 9.62 14.15 -3.02
N LEU A 138 9.16 13.43 -2.01
CA LEU A 138 9.23 13.83 -0.60
C LEU A 138 10.47 13.25 0.13
N PHE A 139 11.41 12.67 -0.62
CA PHE A 139 12.81 12.44 -0.21
C PHE A 139 13.73 13.45 -0.89
#